data_AF-A0A3C1FCS7-F1
#
_entry.id   AF-A0A3C1FCS7-F1
#
_cell.length_a   1.000
_cell.length_b   1.000
_cell.length_c   1.000
_cell.angle_alpha   90.00
_cell.angle_beta   90.00
_cell.angle_gamma   90.00
#
_symmetry.space_group_name_H-M   'P 1'
#
loop_
_entity.id
_entity.type
_entity.pdbx_description
1 polymer ?
#
loop_
_entity_poly.entity_id
_entity_poly.type
_entity_poly.pdbx_seq_one_letter_code
_entity_poly.pdbx_strand_id
1 'polypeptide(L)'
;MATRATDLVVVGAGAAGLLAAAAARRLGDSVLVVDAAAAAGGNTAGGSGEFWLPANPLQEKAGLADSVAEAAEYLQALMGAVADPSDAARRAAFVRTAPKLARWLVSSKLPLSIAKGAGDRYPVLPGAKVHGRTLQTGPLDRRLRGETEQALGRPTGGITETMARLPLTLPLPRPTSGGGDSLVAHLLHRAVANGVELWLNSPVTDLLSDENGVTGVVVNREGVRTEVPAHRVLLAGGGFESNEDLRQEYLPLPTSSSWTTTSERIGDGKLIELAMRLGAATGNLSDAWWVPVVMVDGGAYSVSEALAAPHSLLVDSAGDRFLDETSSSYEVGRTMYDHSRAVRAVPSYLIMDQRHRQATALGPWAKGNTPRRALDAGEIVKANTLNDLAQTTGLDRAGLLGTVVRFNSFAGRGNDSDFGRGGREDAGRAKRKNPSLGKIDKPPFWAVKVFPGDTGTRGGVTTDAAWRVVRKDATPIVGLYACAGTAASLYTGLSPAPGAALAEALVGAFLAVTDHRREPK
;
A
#
# COMPACT_ATOMS: atom_id res chain seq x y z
N MET A 1 -42.72 1.37 -3.21
CA MET A 1 -42.49 1.83 -1.82
C MET A 1 -41.38 2.86 -1.88
N ALA A 2 -41.57 4.06 -1.35
CA ALA A 2 -40.49 5.05 -1.29
C ALA A 2 -39.36 4.47 -0.44
N THR A 3 -38.19 4.23 -1.04
CA THR A 3 -36.99 3.75 -0.37
C THR A 3 -36.60 4.80 0.67
N ARG A 4 -36.67 4.45 1.96
CA ARG A 4 -36.23 5.33 3.04
C ARG A 4 -34.74 5.65 2.83
N ALA A 5 -34.37 6.93 2.88
CA ALA A 5 -32.98 7.33 2.73
C ALA A 5 -32.09 6.73 3.82
N THR A 6 -30.92 6.23 3.43
CA THR A 6 -29.90 5.69 4.33
C THR A 6 -29.06 6.84 4.90
N ASP A 7 -28.63 6.76 6.16
CA ASP A 7 -27.84 7.85 6.75
C ASP A 7 -26.43 7.94 6.16
N LEU A 8 -25.85 6.79 5.79
CA LEU A 8 -24.53 6.70 5.16
C LEU A 8 -24.49 5.56 4.13
N VAL A 9 -24.07 5.88 2.91
CA VAL A 9 -23.59 4.88 1.94
C VAL A 9 -22.07 4.90 1.91
N VAL A 10 -21.46 3.73 2.05
CA VAL A 10 -20.01 3.53 1.91
C VAL A 10 -19.73 2.79 0.61
N VAL A 11 -18.94 3.38 -0.27
CA VAL A 11 -18.57 2.80 -1.56
C VAL A 11 -17.17 2.20 -1.45
N GLY A 12 -17.10 0.87 -1.30
CA GLY A 12 -15.88 0.10 -1.08
C GLY A 12 -15.92 -0.69 0.24
N ALA A 13 -15.78 -2.00 0.16
CA ALA A 13 -15.73 -2.98 1.25
C ALA A 13 -14.29 -3.37 1.62
N GLY A 14 -13.31 -2.47 1.38
CA GLY A 14 -11.97 -2.57 1.96
C GLY A 14 -11.97 -2.27 3.47
N ALA A 15 -10.81 -2.38 4.13
CA ALA A 15 -10.72 -2.16 5.57
C ALA A 15 -11.20 -0.77 6.01
N ALA A 16 -10.91 0.28 5.24
CA ALA A 16 -11.39 1.64 5.54
C ALA A 16 -12.92 1.74 5.49
N GLY A 17 -13.54 1.22 4.44
CA GLY A 17 -15.00 1.25 4.30
C GLY A 17 -15.72 0.38 5.33
N LEU A 18 -15.20 -0.82 5.63
CA LEU A 18 -15.74 -1.68 6.67
C LEU A 18 -15.59 -1.07 8.08
N LEU A 19 -14.48 -0.36 8.32
CA LEU A 19 -14.30 0.40 9.56
C LEU A 19 -15.32 1.53 9.67
N ALA A 20 -15.49 2.33 8.62
CA ALA A 20 -16.49 3.39 8.59
C ALA A 20 -17.89 2.83 8.86
N ALA A 21 -18.25 1.73 8.21
CA ALA A 21 -19.56 1.11 8.36
C ALA A 21 -19.81 0.61 9.80
N ALA A 22 -18.84 -0.11 10.39
CA ALA A 22 -18.94 -0.58 11.77
C ALA A 22 -18.99 0.58 12.79
N ALA A 23 -18.22 1.65 12.56
CA ALA A 23 -18.20 2.83 13.42
C ALA A 23 -19.52 3.62 13.32
N ALA A 24 -20.01 3.89 12.10
CA ALA A 24 -21.28 4.59 11.87
C ALA A 24 -22.47 3.80 12.44
N ARG A 25 -22.51 2.47 12.30
CA ARG A 25 -23.57 1.67 12.93
C ARG A 25 -23.57 1.74 14.45
N ARG A 26 -22.39 1.72 15.06
CA ARG A 26 -22.27 1.87 16.52
C ARG A 26 -22.71 3.26 17.00
N LEU A 27 -22.71 4.23 16.11
CA LEU A 27 -23.21 5.57 16.35
C LEU A 27 -24.73 5.69 16.12
N GLY A 28 -25.39 4.67 15.55
CA GLY A 28 -26.83 4.63 15.33
C GLY A 28 -27.27 4.93 13.89
N ASP A 29 -26.33 5.19 12.99
CA ASP A 29 -26.63 5.48 11.58
C ASP A 29 -27.16 4.21 10.89
N SER A 30 -28.12 4.35 9.97
CA SER A 30 -28.40 3.32 8.95
C SER A 30 -27.29 3.32 7.90
N VAL A 31 -26.73 2.15 7.59
CA VAL A 31 -25.54 2.04 6.73
C VAL A 31 -25.71 0.96 5.69
N LEU A 32 -25.43 1.33 4.44
CA LEU A 32 -25.24 0.42 3.31
C LEU A 32 -23.78 0.48 2.84
N VAL A 33 -23.15 -0.67 2.67
CA VAL A 33 -21.86 -0.81 1.99
C VAL A 33 -22.11 -1.38 0.61
N VAL A 34 -21.55 -0.76 -0.42
CA VAL A 34 -21.58 -1.24 -1.81
C VAL A 34 -20.16 -1.46 -2.32
N ASP A 35 -19.90 -2.56 -3.01
CA ASP A 35 -18.61 -2.83 -3.66
C ASP A 35 -18.82 -3.43 -5.05
N ALA A 36 -17.97 -3.04 -5.99
CA ALA A 36 -17.95 -3.59 -7.34
C ALA A 36 -17.45 -5.03 -7.37
N ALA A 37 -16.55 -5.40 -6.44
CA ALA A 37 -15.97 -6.72 -6.36
C ALA A 37 -16.96 -7.75 -5.81
N ALA A 38 -16.72 -9.02 -6.16
CA ALA A 38 -17.47 -10.15 -5.64
C ALA A 38 -17.12 -10.49 -4.17
N ALA A 39 -16.06 -9.90 -3.63
CA ALA A 39 -15.52 -10.17 -2.31
C ALA A 39 -15.08 -8.88 -1.61
N ALA A 40 -15.25 -8.84 -0.30
CA ALA A 40 -14.76 -7.77 0.55
C ALA A 40 -13.24 -7.86 0.78
N GLY A 41 -12.63 -6.71 1.04
CA GLY A 41 -11.26 -6.58 1.51
C GLY A 41 -10.35 -5.74 0.64
N GLY A 42 -10.58 -5.76 -0.68
CA GLY A 42 -9.78 -5.04 -1.66
C GLY A 42 -8.27 -5.25 -1.45
N ASN A 43 -7.48 -4.18 -1.68
CA ASN A 43 -6.02 -4.23 -1.54
C ASN A 43 -5.56 -4.58 -0.13
N THR A 44 -6.36 -4.29 0.90
CA THR A 44 -5.96 -4.56 2.29
C THR A 44 -5.87 -6.05 2.57
N ALA A 45 -6.76 -6.88 2.00
CA ALA A 45 -6.77 -8.32 2.28
C ALA A 45 -5.49 -9.03 1.83
N GLY A 46 -4.85 -8.56 0.75
CA GLY A 46 -3.58 -9.10 0.25
C GLY A 46 -2.32 -8.57 0.94
N GLY A 47 -2.44 -7.51 1.76
CA GLY A 47 -1.31 -6.84 2.40
C GLY A 47 -0.92 -7.39 3.78
N SER A 48 0.09 -6.78 4.40
CA SER A 48 0.52 -7.14 5.77
C SER A 48 -0.55 -6.90 6.83
N GLY A 49 -1.48 -5.97 6.58
CA GLY A 49 -2.48 -5.52 7.58
C GLY A 49 -1.88 -4.74 8.73
N GLU A 50 -0.64 -4.26 8.56
CA GLU A 50 0.00 -3.33 9.48
C GLU A 50 -0.52 -1.91 9.24
N PHE A 51 -0.71 -1.15 10.31
CA PHE A 51 -1.13 0.25 10.22
C PHE A 51 -0.48 1.09 11.32
N TRP A 52 0.09 2.22 10.91
CA TRP A 52 0.83 3.15 11.76
C TRP A 52 -0.09 4.12 12.51
N LEU A 53 -0.35 3.84 13.79
CA LEU A 53 -1.16 4.68 14.68
C LEU A 53 -0.30 5.14 15.87
N PRO A 54 0.25 6.37 15.84
CA PRO A 54 1.05 6.89 16.94
C PRO A 54 0.22 7.17 18.20
N ALA A 55 0.92 7.28 19.34
CA ALA A 55 0.35 7.56 20.66
C ALA A 55 -0.79 6.60 21.07
N ASN A 56 -0.70 5.33 20.67
CA ASN A 56 -1.75 4.35 20.85
C ASN A 56 -1.72 3.72 22.28
N PRO A 57 -2.87 3.22 22.79
CA PRO A 57 -2.94 2.65 24.15
C PRO A 57 -2.12 1.36 24.32
N LEU A 58 -1.70 0.68 23.25
CA LEU A 58 -0.84 -0.50 23.36
C LEU A 58 0.62 -0.12 23.63
N GLN A 59 1.08 1.05 23.16
CA GLN A 59 2.38 1.61 23.53
C GLN A 59 2.42 1.90 25.03
N GLU A 60 1.41 2.60 25.55
CA GLU A 60 1.27 2.90 26.98
C GLU A 60 1.31 1.62 27.83
N LYS A 61 0.51 0.60 27.45
CA LYS A 61 0.51 -0.70 28.12
C LYS A 61 1.86 -1.43 28.06
N ALA A 62 2.62 -1.22 26.99
CA ALA A 62 3.95 -1.81 26.80
C ALA A 62 5.09 -0.98 27.43
N GLY A 63 4.79 0.14 28.10
CA GLY A 63 5.79 1.06 28.64
C GLY A 63 6.60 1.80 27.58
N LEU A 64 6.08 1.90 26.34
CA LEU A 64 6.71 2.64 25.24
C LEU A 64 6.16 4.07 25.23
N ALA A 65 7.01 5.04 25.56
CA ALA A 65 6.63 6.45 25.55
C ALA A 65 6.45 6.98 24.13
N ASP A 66 5.31 7.61 23.87
CA ASP A 66 4.99 8.28 22.61
C ASP A 66 3.90 9.34 22.83
N SER A 67 3.82 10.30 21.92
CA SER A 67 2.85 11.40 21.99
C SER A 67 2.44 11.90 20.61
N VAL A 68 1.31 12.61 20.56
CA VAL A 68 0.84 13.28 19.33
C VAL A 68 1.86 14.32 18.86
N ALA A 69 2.54 14.99 19.80
CA ALA A 69 3.55 15.99 19.49
C ALA A 69 4.78 15.36 18.81
N GLU A 70 5.31 14.27 19.34
CA GLU A 70 6.45 13.56 18.74
C GLU A 70 6.10 12.97 17.37
N ALA A 71 4.87 12.48 17.19
CA ALA A 71 4.42 12.01 15.88
C ALA A 71 4.29 13.15 14.86
N ALA A 72 3.82 14.33 15.28
CA ALA A 72 3.77 15.52 14.44
C ALA A 72 5.18 16.02 14.08
N GLU A 73 6.10 16.03 15.04
CA GLU A 73 7.51 16.38 14.83
C GLU A 73 8.16 15.44 13.82
N TYR A 74 7.91 14.12 13.92
CA TYR A 74 8.41 13.14 12.96
C TYR A 74 7.88 13.37 11.55
N LEU A 75 6.55 13.56 11.39
CA LEU A 75 5.97 13.84 10.08
C LEU A 75 6.48 15.16 9.48
N GLN A 76 6.73 16.17 10.32
CA GLN A 76 7.29 17.46 9.92
C GLN A 76 8.75 17.32 9.47
N ALA A 77 9.56 16.56 10.20
CA ALA A 77 10.95 16.28 9.83
C ALA A 77 11.04 15.45 8.53
N LEU A 78 10.12 14.50 8.35
CA LEU A 78 10.11 13.60 7.20
C LEU A 78 9.66 14.27 5.90
N MET A 79 8.56 15.02 5.95
CA MET A 79 7.91 15.56 4.75
C MET A 79 8.15 17.06 4.56
N GLY A 80 8.89 17.70 5.47
CA GLY A 80 9.15 19.14 5.43
C GLY A 80 7.92 20.02 5.73
N ALA A 81 8.13 21.33 5.62
CA ALA A 81 7.10 22.34 5.80
C ALA A 81 5.97 22.17 4.78
N VAL A 82 4.73 22.24 5.26
CA VAL A 82 3.56 22.22 4.40
C VAL A 82 3.34 23.62 3.84
N ALA A 83 3.39 23.77 2.52
CA ALA A 83 3.09 25.03 1.87
C ALA A 83 1.58 25.35 1.92
N ASP A 84 0.73 24.33 1.83
CA ASP A 84 -0.73 24.46 1.86
C ASP A 84 -1.29 24.35 3.31
N PRO A 85 -1.96 25.38 3.85
CA PRO A 85 -2.60 25.33 5.17
C PRO A 85 -3.61 24.18 5.33
N SER A 86 -4.30 23.79 4.26
CA SER A 86 -5.23 22.67 4.25
C SER A 86 -4.52 21.35 4.55
N ASP A 87 -3.40 21.08 3.87
CA ASP A 87 -2.60 19.88 4.12
C ASP A 87 -1.99 19.87 5.53
N ALA A 88 -1.63 21.04 6.07
CA ALA A 88 -1.16 21.16 7.44
C ALA A 88 -2.27 20.77 8.43
N ALA A 89 -3.50 21.24 8.18
CA ALA A 89 -4.67 20.91 8.98
C ALA A 89 -5.01 19.41 8.90
N ARG A 90 -4.88 18.77 7.73
CA ARG A 90 -5.07 17.33 7.54
C ARG A 90 -4.02 16.51 8.29
N ARG A 91 -2.73 16.85 8.18
CA ARG A 91 -1.65 16.19 8.95
C ARG A 91 -1.90 16.30 10.45
N ALA A 92 -2.28 17.48 10.93
CA ALA A 92 -2.59 17.70 12.34
C ALA A 92 -3.84 16.93 12.79
N ALA A 93 -4.87 16.83 11.94
CA ALA A 93 -6.06 16.02 12.21
C ALA A 93 -5.74 14.52 12.26
N PHE A 94 -4.85 14.04 11.38
CA PHE A 94 -4.39 12.65 11.38
C PHE A 94 -3.76 12.27 12.73
N VAL A 95 -2.72 12.99 13.17
CA VAL A 95 -1.98 12.65 14.40
C VAL A 95 -2.84 12.79 15.66
N ARG A 96 -3.78 13.76 15.70
CA ARG A 96 -4.74 13.89 16.82
C ARG A 96 -5.78 12.77 16.87
N THR A 97 -6.09 12.18 15.72
CA THR A 97 -7.16 11.17 15.61
C THR A 97 -6.63 9.75 15.73
N ALA A 98 -5.41 9.48 15.29
CA ALA A 98 -4.75 8.18 15.43
C ALA A 98 -4.91 7.51 16.82
N PRO A 99 -4.64 8.18 17.96
CA PRO A 99 -4.83 7.58 19.28
C PRO A 99 -6.31 7.31 19.62
N LYS A 100 -7.24 8.13 19.11
CA LYS A 100 -8.68 7.94 19.30
C LYS A 100 -9.17 6.72 18.53
N LEU A 101 -8.73 6.58 17.28
CA LEU A 101 -9.00 5.40 16.45
C LEU A 101 -8.44 4.14 17.11
N ALA A 102 -7.19 4.16 17.55
CA ALA A 102 -6.58 3.00 18.21
C ALA A 102 -7.35 2.57 19.47
N ARG A 103 -7.76 3.53 20.31
CA ARG A 103 -8.64 3.26 21.47
C ARG A 103 -9.98 2.66 21.04
N TRP A 104 -10.59 3.20 19.99
CA TRP A 104 -11.85 2.66 19.47
C TRP A 104 -11.69 1.21 19.01
N LEU A 105 -10.63 0.89 18.24
CA LEU A 105 -10.35 -0.48 17.78
C LEU A 105 -10.16 -1.46 18.94
N VAL A 106 -9.38 -1.07 19.96
CA VAL A 106 -9.19 -1.87 21.18
C VAL A 106 -10.50 -2.06 21.94
N SER A 107 -11.30 -0.99 22.09
CA SER A 107 -12.60 -1.06 22.77
C SER A 107 -13.62 -1.94 22.02
N SER A 108 -13.53 -1.98 20.69
CA SER A 108 -14.28 -2.85 19.78
C SER A 108 -13.77 -4.29 19.76
N LYS A 109 -12.86 -4.65 20.68
CA LYS A 109 -12.30 -6.00 20.87
C LYS A 109 -11.57 -6.54 19.63
N LEU A 110 -11.02 -5.68 18.78
CA LEU A 110 -10.15 -6.12 17.71
C LEU A 110 -8.85 -6.67 18.34
N PRO A 111 -8.36 -7.87 17.96
CA PRO A 111 -7.19 -8.47 18.59
C PRO A 111 -5.91 -7.81 18.09
N LEU A 112 -5.60 -6.62 18.59
CA LEU A 112 -4.44 -5.84 18.15
C LEU A 112 -3.20 -6.13 18.98
N SER A 113 -2.05 -6.07 18.30
CA SER A 113 -0.72 -6.10 18.92
C SER A 113 0.22 -5.12 18.23
N ILE A 114 1.28 -4.71 18.93
CA ILE A 114 2.37 -3.95 18.31
C ILE A 114 3.10 -4.89 17.33
N ALA A 115 3.29 -4.43 16.10
CA ALA A 115 4.02 -5.17 15.09
C ALA A 115 5.51 -5.24 15.47
N LYS A 116 6.04 -6.46 15.57
CA LYS A 116 7.44 -6.69 15.98
C LYS A 116 8.38 -6.30 14.85
N GLY A 117 9.40 -5.51 15.16
CA GLY A 117 10.38 -5.04 14.16
C GLY A 117 9.87 -3.95 13.23
N ALA A 118 8.62 -3.49 13.38
CA ALA A 118 8.05 -2.40 12.60
C ALA A 118 8.17 -1.07 13.35
N GLY A 119 9.23 -0.34 13.04
CA GLY A 119 9.47 1.03 13.50
C GLY A 119 9.15 2.08 12.45
N ASP A 120 9.38 3.32 12.84
CA ASP A 120 9.51 4.43 11.90
C ASP A 120 10.67 4.16 10.95
N ARG A 121 10.46 4.40 9.66
CA ARG A 121 11.41 4.08 8.59
C ARG A 121 12.69 4.92 8.69
N TYR A 122 12.61 6.11 9.27
CA TYR A 122 13.72 7.05 9.40
C TYR A 122 13.99 7.34 10.89
N PRO A 123 14.62 6.40 11.62
CA PRO A 123 14.74 6.45 13.08
C PRO A 123 15.65 7.58 13.59
N VAL A 124 16.45 8.19 12.72
CA VAL A 124 17.34 9.33 13.04
C VAL A 124 16.61 10.67 13.04
N LEU A 125 15.39 10.74 12.50
CA LEU A 125 14.63 11.99 12.45
C LEU A 125 14.06 12.34 13.84
N PRO A 126 13.96 13.64 14.17
CA PRO A 126 13.28 14.10 15.37
C PRO A 126 11.88 13.50 15.52
N GLY A 127 11.49 13.13 16.74
CA GLY A 127 10.21 12.51 17.04
C GLY A 127 10.04 11.05 16.59
N ALA A 128 11.02 10.43 15.91
CA ALA A 128 10.93 9.05 15.45
C ALA A 128 10.94 8.03 16.60
N LYS A 129 10.32 6.86 16.35
CA LYS A 129 10.26 5.72 17.27
C LYS A 129 10.70 4.46 16.53
N VAL A 130 11.70 3.79 17.10
CA VAL A 130 12.21 2.52 16.56
C VAL A 130 11.19 1.38 16.65
N HIS A 131 10.22 1.45 17.58
CA HIS A 131 9.15 0.47 17.76
C HIS A 131 7.88 1.14 18.35
N GLY A 132 6.72 0.51 18.18
CA GLY A 132 5.50 0.81 18.96
C GLY A 132 4.36 1.49 18.21
N ARG A 133 4.65 2.24 17.15
CA ARG A 133 3.63 3.00 16.39
C ARG A 133 2.88 2.14 15.36
N THR A 134 3.48 1.08 14.86
CA THR A 134 2.83 0.16 13.91
C THR A 134 2.10 -0.95 14.66
N LEU A 135 0.80 -1.07 14.37
CA LEU A 135 -0.07 -2.10 14.91
C LEU A 135 -0.37 -3.15 13.85
N GLN A 136 -0.66 -4.36 14.27
CA GLN A 136 -1.10 -5.46 13.43
C GLN A 136 -2.29 -6.19 14.08
N THR A 137 -3.08 -6.87 13.25
CA THR A 137 -4.23 -7.65 13.71
C THR A 137 -3.82 -9.12 13.90
N GLY A 138 -4.13 -9.68 15.07
CA GLY A 138 -3.98 -11.09 15.36
C GLY A 138 -5.03 -11.93 14.63
N PRO A 139 -4.81 -13.26 14.51
CA PRO A 139 -5.59 -14.14 13.65
C PRO A 139 -7.10 -14.11 13.93
N LEU A 140 -7.88 -14.50 12.92
CA LEU A 140 -9.34 -14.59 13.05
C LEU A 140 -9.73 -15.77 13.98
N ASP A 141 -10.61 -15.50 14.94
CA ASP A 141 -11.18 -16.55 15.78
C ASP A 141 -12.11 -17.44 14.93
N ARG A 142 -11.89 -18.75 15.04
CA ARG A 142 -12.65 -19.80 14.36
C ARG A 142 -14.15 -19.79 14.68
N ARG A 143 -14.56 -19.14 15.76
CA ARG A 143 -15.96 -19.03 16.19
C ARG A 143 -16.73 -17.93 15.46
N LEU A 144 -16.06 -17.02 14.76
CA LEU A 144 -16.69 -15.90 14.03
C LEU A 144 -17.31 -16.35 12.68
N ARG A 145 -17.72 -17.63 12.58
CA ARG A 145 -18.30 -18.27 11.38
C ARG A 145 -19.65 -17.67 11.00
N GLY A 146 -19.93 -17.64 9.68
CA GLY A 146 -21.23 -17.27 9.10
C GLY A 146 -21.12 -16.69 7.69
N GLU A 147 -22.06 -15.81 7.34
CA GLU A 147 -22.12 -15.04 6.08
C GLU A 147 -20.82 -14.25 5.78
N THR A 148 -20.07 -13.89 6.82
CA THR A 148 -18.74 -13.27 6.75
C THR A 148 -17.73 -14.10 5.93
N GLU A 149 -17.76 -15.44 5.99
CA GLU A 149 -16.82 -16.28 5.24
C GLU A 149 -17.14 -16.31 3.74
N GLN A 150 -18.42 -16.24 3.36
CA GLN A 150 -18.83 -16.20 1.95
C GLN A 150 -18.41 -14.87 1.30
N ALA A 151 -18.55 -13.77 2.03
CA ALA A 151 -18.22 -12.43 1.54
C ALA A 151 -16.72 -12.15 1.39
N LEU A 152 -15.82 -12.96 1.96
CA LEU A 152 -14.37 -12.78 1.81
C LEU A 152 -13.81 -13.39 0.52
N GLY A 153 -14.58 -14.22 -0.21
CA GLY A 153 -14.26 -14.76 -1.54
C GLY A 153 -13.00 -15.61 -1.68
N ARG A 154 -12.17 -15.73 -0.64
CA ARG A 154 -10.93 -16.51 -0.63
C ARG A 154 -11.05 -17.66 0.39
N PRO A 155 -10.63 -18.88 0.04
CA PRO A 155 -10.53 -19.94 1.04
C PRO A 155 -9.52 -19.51 2.11
N THR A 156 -9.98 -19.37 3.35
CA THR A 156 -9.11 -19.17 4.52
C THR A 156 -8.15 -20.36 4.63
N GLY A 157 -6.87 -20.14 4.35
CA GLY A 157 -5.73 -21.02 4.66
C GLY A 157 -5.94 -22.52 4.42
N GLY A 158 -5.40 -23.02 3.32
CA GLY A 158 -5.18 -24.46 3.14
C GLY A 158 -4.27 -25.01 4.23
N ILE A 159 -4.85 -25.69 5.22
CA ILE A 159 -4.12 -26.64 6.05
C ILE A 159 -4.07 -27.91 5.21
N THR A 160 -2.87 -28.41 4.92
CA THR A 160 -2.66 -29.80 4.52
C THR A 160 -3.56 -30.69 5.38
N GLU A 161 -4.47 -31.44 4.76
CA GLU A 161 -5.44 -32.36 5.39
C GLU A 161 -4.83 -33.31 6.44
N THR A 162 -3.50 -33.39 6.49
CA THR A 162 -2.69 -34.22 7.37
C THR A 162 -2.81 -33.91 8.87
N MET A 163 -3.05 -32.65 9.30
CA MET A 163 -3.15 -32.32 10.75
C MET A 163 -4.58 -32.28 11.32
N ALA A 164 -5.61 -32.39 10.47
CA ALA A 164 -7.00 -32.40 10.90
C ALA A 164 -7.44 -33.73 11.58
N ARG A 165 -6.56 -34.74 11.63
CA ARG A 165 -6.83 -36.06 12.22
C ARG A 165 -6.40 -36.23 13.68
N LEU A 166 -5.85 -35.19 14.32
CA LEU A 166 -5.48 -35.23 15.74
C LEU A 166 -6.66 -34.80 16.64
N PRO A 167 -7.07 -35.61 17.62
CA PRO A 167 -8.16 -35.29 18.53
C PRO A 167 -7.66 -34.32 19.61
N LEU A 168 -7.60 -33.03 19.28
CA LEU A 168 -7.33 -31.96 20.25
C LEU A 168 -8.63 -31.20 20.52
N THR A 169 -9.16 -31.38 21.73
CA THR A 169 -10.38 -30.75 22.29
C THR A 169 -10.24 -29.25 22.59
N LEU A 170 -9.17 -28.59 22.12
CA LEU A 170 -8.96 -27.16 22.27
C LEU A 170 -9.38 -26.42 20.98
N PRO A 171 -10.19 -25.36 21.06
CA PRO A 171 -10.53 -24.53 19.91
C PRO A 171 -9.29 -23.73 19.49
N LEU A 172 -8.47 -24.31 18.62
CA LEU A 172 -7.31 -23.64 18.01
C LEU A 172 -7.79 -22.62 16.97
N PRO A 173 -7.16 -21.42 16.83
CA PRO A 173 -7.49 -20.41 15.79
C PRO A 173 -7.39 -20.97 14.35
N ARG A 174 -8.09 -20.38 13.37
CA ARG A 174 -7.82 -20.68 11.95
C ARG A 174 -6.58 -19.88 11.51
N PRO A 175 -5.73 -20.42 10.64
CA PRO A 175 -4.76 -19.60 9.93
C PRO A 175 -5.52 -18.67 8.97
N THR A 176 -5.54 -17.38 9.26
CA THR A 176 -5.74 -16.35 8.24
C THR A 176 -4.53 -16.36 7.31
N SER A 177 -4.73 -16.02 6.04
CA SER A 177 -3.65 -16.08 5.04
C SER A 177 -2.57 -15.02 5.30
N GLY A 178 -2.93 -13.93 6.00
CA GLY A 178 -2.05 -12.84 6.43
C GLY A 178 -2.74 -11.87 7.39
N GLY A 179 -2.03 -10.83 7.85
CA GLY A 179 -2.58 -9.83 8.78
C GLY A 179 -3.63 -8.91 8.13
N GLY A 180 -3.51 -8.62 6.82
CA GLY A 180 -4.46 -7.82 6.07
C GLY A 180 -5.83 -8.49 5.95
N ASP A 181 -5.83 -9.75 5.51
CA ASP A 181 -7.00 -10.64 5.51
C ASP A 181 -7.65 -10.71 6.91
N SER A 182 -6.84 -10.84 7.95
CA SER A 182 -7.33 -10.87 9.32
C SER A 182 -8.04 -9.58 9.74
N LEU A 183 -7.45 -8.41 9.42
CA LEU A 183 -8.08 -7.11 9.70
C LEU A 183 -9.43 -6.97 9.00
N VAL A 184 -9.48 -7.28 7.70
CA VAL A 184 -10.71 -7.21 6.90
C VAL A 184 -11.78 -8.12 7.50
N ALA A 185 -11.44 -9.38 7.79
CA ALA A 185 -12.39 -10.34 8.34
C ALA A 185 -12.98 -9.88 9.68
N HIS A 186 -12.16 -9.32 10.57
CA HIS A 186 -12.63 -8.81 11.86
C HIS A 186 -13.54 -7.57 11.72
N LEU A 187 -13.24 -6.68 10.78
CA LEU A 187 -14.06 -5.49 10.51
C LEU A 187 -15.38 -5.87 9.84
N LEU A 188 -15.33 -6.77 8.84
CA LEU A 188 -16.51 -7.28 8.16
C LEU A 188 -17.46 -7.99 9.13
N HIS A 189 -16.93 -8.87 9.98
CA HIS A 189 -17.72 -9.53 11.02
C HIS A 189 -18.47 -8.52 11.89
N ARG A 190 -17.79 -7.44 12.32
CA ARG A 190 -18.39 -6.40 13.16
C ARG A 190 -19.42 -5.56 12.42
N ALA A 191 -19.17 -5.23 11.15
CA ALA A 191 -20.12 -4.52 10.32
C ALA A 191 -21.42 -5.34 10.21
N VAL A 192 -21.33 -6.60 9.78
CA VAL A 192 -22.50 -7.48 9.61
C VAL A 192 -23.20 -7.77 10.94
N ALA A 193 -22.45 -8.05 12.01
CA ALA A 193 -23.03 -8.29 13.33
C ALA A 193 -23.77 -7.08 13.92
N ASN A 194 -23.43 -5.85 13.48
CA ASN A 194 -24.13 -4.61 13.84
C ASN A 194 -25.24 -4.24 12.83
N GLY A 195 -25.61 -5.16 11.93
CA GLY A 195 -26.69 -4.97 10.95
C GLY A 195 -26.35 -3.99 9.84
N VAL A 196 -25.08 -3.86 9.44
CA VAL A 196 -24.71 -3.21 8.16
C VAL A 196 -25.24 -4.06 7.02
N GLU A 197 -25.91 -3.43 6.05
CA GLU A 197 -26.25 -4.09 4.78
C GLU A 197 -25.05 -4.03 3.84
N LEU A 198 -24.77 -5.13 3.13
CA LEU A 198 -23.62 -5.26 2.23
C LEU A 198 -24.06 -5.74 0.84
N TRP A 199 -23.79 -4.94 -0.19
CA TRP A 199 -24.01 -5.29 -1.59
C TRP A 199 -22.67 -5.46 -2.31
N LEU A 200 -22.29 -6.70 -2.57
CA LEU A 200 -21.16 -7.06 -3.44
C LEU A 200 -21.64 -7.18 -4.90
N ASN A 201 -20.72 -7.23 -5.87
CA ASN A 201 -21.04 -7.21 -7.31
C ASN A 201 -21.99 -6.06 -7.70
N SER A 202 -21.85 -4.92 -7.05
CA SER A 202 -22.77 -3.79 -7.12
C SER A 202 -22.00 -2.49 -7.38
N PRO A 203 -21.39 -2.33 -8.56
CA PRO A 203 -20.59 -1.15 -8.88
C PRO A 203 -21.44 0.12 -8.87
N VAL A 204 -20.90 1.17 -8.26
CA VAL A 204 -21.45 2.53 -8.34
C VAL A 204 -21.16 3.11 -9.72
N THR A 205 -22.19 3.62 -10.38
CA THR A 205 -22.09 4.19 -11.72
C THR A 205 -22.25 5.71 -11.74
N ASP A 206 -22.88 6.29 -10.72
CA ASP A 206 -23.08 7.74 -10.61
C ASP A 206 -23.31 8.19 -9.15
N LEU A 207 -23.19 9.49 -8.91
CA LEU A 207 -23.55 10.15 -7.65
C LEU A 207 -24.86 10.92 -7.82
N LEU A 208 -25.80 10.71 -6.90
CA LEU A 208 -27.01 11.53 -6.83
C LEU A 208 -26.63 12.86 -6.18
N SER A 209 -27.03 13.98 -6.79
CA SER A 209 -26.76 15.31 -6.26
C SER A 209 -27.86 16.30 -6.63
N ASP A 210 -28.00 17.33 -5.79
CA ASP A 210 -28.87 18.49 -6.00
C ASP A 210 -28.10 19.79 -5.72
N GLU A 211 -28.81 20.92 -5.63
CA GLU A 211 -28.23 22.23 -5.31
C GLU A 211 -27.56 22.31 -3.92
N ASN A 212 -27.93 21.41 -3.01
CA ASN A 212 -27.43 21.37 -1.63
C ASN A 212 -26.25 20.42 -1.45
N GLY A 213 -26.02 19.46 -2.35
CA GLY A 213 -24.87 18.57 -2.32
C GLY A 213 -25.15 17.16 -2.84
N VAL A 214 -24.35 16.19 -2.38
CA VAL A 214 -24.53 14.78 -2.71
C VAL A 214 -25.61 14.17 -1.81
N THR A 215 -26.58 13.53 -2.44
CA THR A 215 -27.79 12.98 -1.81
C THR A 215 -27.94 11.47 -2.00
N GLY A 216 -26.89 10.79 -2.46
CA GLY A 216 -26.88 9.34 -2.61
C GLY A 216 -26.01 8.85 -3.77
N VAL A 217 -26.25 7.61 -4.18
CA VAL A 217 -25.51 6.96 -5.27
C VAL A 217 -26.45 6.22 -6.23
N VAL A 218 -25.97 6.01 -7.45
CA VAL A 218 -26.58 5.10 -8.41
C VAL A 218 -25.72 3.83 -8.47
N VAL A 219 -26.34 2.69 -8.22
CA VAL A 219 -25.69 1.38 -8.17
C VAL A 219 -26.23 0.52 -9.31
N ASN A 220 -25.37 -0.16 -10.04
CA ASN A 220 -25.80 -1.25 -10.91
C ASN A 220 -25.80 -2.55 -10.12
N ARG A 221 -26.99 -3.06 -9.77
CA ARG A 221 -27.15 -4.30 -9.02
C ARG A 221 -27.79 -5.34 -9.93
N GLU A 222 -27.04 -6.40 -10.23
CA GLU A 222 -27.51 -7.50 -11.08
C GLU A 222 -28.04 -7.03 -12.46
N GLY A 223 -27.43 -5.99 -13.02
CA GLY A 223 -27.84 -5.38 -14.29
C GLY A 223 -28.95 -4.33 -14.15
N VAL A 224 -29.47 -4.10 -12.95
CA VAL A 224 -30.55 -3.15 -12.67
C VAL A 224 -29.96 -1.86 -12.07
N ARG A 225 -30.22 -0.73 -12.75
CA ARG A 225 -29.92 0.61 -12.22
C ARG A 225 -30.79 0.88 -10.99
N THR A 226 -30.16 1.01 -9.83
CA THR A 226 -30.79 1.20 -8.52
C THR A 226 -30.31 2.51 -7.92
N GLU A 227 -31.23 3.43 -7.64
CA GLU A 227 -30.93 4.67 -6.91
C GLU A 227 -31.01 4.41 -5.40
N VAL A 228 -29.96 4.83 -4.68
CA VAL A 228 -29.89 4.71 -3.22
C VAL A 228 -29.76 6.11 -2.63
N PRO A 229 -30.87 6.72 -2.18
CA PRO A 229 -30.83 7.99 -1.47
C PRO A 229 -30.06 7.86 -0.15
N ALA A 230 -29.18 8.81 0.13
CA ALA A 230 -28.41 8.86 1.36
C ALA A 230 -28.10 10.28 1.83
N HIS A 231 -28.03 10.49 3.15
CA HIS A 231 -27.61 11.77 3.71
C HIS A 231 -26.11 12.06 3.53
N ARG A 232 -25.29 10.99 3.47
CA ARG A 232 -23.84 11.07 3.28
C ARG A 232 -23.35 9.91 2.42
N VAL A 233 -22.30 10.18 1.65
CA VAL A 233 -21.59 9.20 0.84
C VAL A 233 -20.10 9.25 1.17
N LEU A 234 -19.52 8.10 1.51
CA LEU A 234 -18.08 7.92 1.68
C LEU A 234 -17.52 7.10 0.52
N LEU A 235 -16.63 7.69 -0.26
CA LEU A 235 -15.89 7.03 -1.32
C LEU A 235 -14.62 6.38 -0.73
N ALA A 236 -14.52 5.05 -0.82
CA ALA A 236 -13.43 4.24 -0.28
C ALA A 236 -13.03 3.10 -1.24
N GLY A 237 -13.19 3.32 -2.55
CA GLY A 237 -13.06 2.30 -3.60
C GLY A 237 -11.65 2.08 -4.17
N GLY A 238 -10.63 2.73 -3.60
CA GLY A 238 -9.26 2.65 -4.11
C GLY A 238 -8.93 3.75 -5.13
N GLY A 239 -7.73 3.66 -5.69
CA GLY A 239 -7.18 4.66 -6.60
C GLY A 239 -7.50 4.37 -8.07
N PHE A 240 -6.56 4.65 -8.96
CA PHE A 240 -6.66 4.40 -10.41
C PHE A 240 -5.54 3.50 -10.95
N GLU A 241 -4.81 2.78 -10.09
CA GLU A 241 -3.67 1.94 -10.45
C GLU A 241 -3.97 0.84 -11.48
N SER A 242 -5.23 0.40 -11.63
CA SER A 242 -5.62 -0.61 -12.61
C SER A 242 -6.12 -0.04 -13.93
N ASN A 243 -6.28 1.28 -14.04
CA ASN A 243 -6.79 1.97 -15.22
C ASN A 243 -5.65 2.51 -16.09
N GLU A 244 -5.41 1.88 -17.23
CA GLU A 244 -4.32 2.24 -18.15
C GLU A 244 -4.43 3.69 -18.65
N ASP A 245 -5.62 4.16 -18.98
CA ASP A 245 -5.82 5.50 -19.54
C ASP A 245 -5.51 6.58 -18.50
N LEU A 246 -6.05 6.44 -17.28
CA LEU A 246 -5.76 7.38 -16.18
C LEU A 246 -4.29 7.35 -15.77
N ARG A 247 -3.64 6.18 -15.83
CA ARG A 247 -2.19 6.08 -15.62
C ARG A 247 -1.42 6.84 -16.68
N GLN A 248 -1.78 6.71 -17.96
CA GLN A 248 -1.10 7.42 -19.04
C GLN A 248 -1.34 8.93 -18.98
N GLU A 249 -2.51 9.36 -18.52
CA GLU A 249 -2.84 10.77 -18.33
C GLU A 249 -2.04 11.41 -17.19
N TYR A 250 -1.92 10.71 -16.05
CA TYR A 250 -1.42 11.34 -14.82
C TYR A 250 -0.04 10.87 -14.35
N LEU A 251 0.31 9.59 -14.51
CA LEU A 251 1.57 9.04 -14.00
C LEU A 251 2.75 9.28 -14.95
N PRO A 252 3.99 9.25 -14.43
CA PRO A 252 5.18 9.29 -15.27
C PRO A 252 5.20 8.18 -16.33
N LEU A 253 5.60 8.54 -17.55
CA LEU A 253 5.73 7.61 -18.66
C LEU A 253 7.17 7.07 -18.78
N PRO A 254 7.33 5.82 -19.26
CA PRO A 254 6.27 4.85 -19.57
C PRO A 254 5.61 4.27 -18.31
N THR A 255 4.36 3.84 -18.41
CA THR A 255 3.61 3.18 -17.32
C THR A 255 2.78 2.03 -17.87
N SER A 256 2.35 1.12 -17.01
CA SER A 256 1.38 0.09 -17.34
C SER A 256 0.60 -0.33 -16.10
N SER A 257 -0.70 -0.54 -16.26
CA SER A 257 -1.59 -1.18 -15.30
C SER A 257 -1.16 -2.61 -14.94
N SER A 258 -0.29 -3.23 -15.71
CA SER A 258 0.32 -4.53 -15.34
C SER A 258 1.38 -4.42 -14.26
N TRP A 259 1.95 -3.22 -14.01
CA TRP A 259 3.07 -3.04 -13.07
C TRP A 259 2.64 -2.82 -11.62
N THR A 260 1.34 -2.72 -11.35
CA THR A 260 0.85 -2.66 -9.98
C THR A 260 0.86 -4.03 -9.33
N THR A 261 1.25 -4.11 -8.06
CA THR A 261 1.17 -5.33 -7.26
C THR A 261 -0.21 -5.53 -6.63
N THR A 262 -1.15 -4.60 -6.86
CA THR A 262 -2.52 -4.69 -6.36
C THR A 262 -3.26 -5.83 -7.04
N SER A 263 -3.73 -6.80 -6.24
CA SER A 263 -4.50 -7.93 -6.77
C SER A 263 -5.88 -7.51 -7.30
N GLU A 264 -6.47 -8.30 -8.20
CA GLU A 264 -7.89 -8.20 -8.61
C GLU A 264 -8.29 -6.98 -9.47
N ARG A 265 -7.34 -6.26 -10.10
CA ARG A 265 -7.63 -5.10 -10.98
C ARG A 265 -8.59 -4.07 -10.34
N ILE A 266 -8.61 -3.98 -9.02
CA ILE A 266 -9.32 -2.96 -8.26
C ILE A 266 -8.60 -1.62 -8.35
N GLY A 267 -9.31 -0.52 -8.09
CA GLY A 267 -8.75 0.83 -8.25
C GLY A 267 -8.74 1.28 -9.71
N ASP A 268 -9.93 1.37 -10.31
CA ASP A 268 -10.14 1.80 -11.70
C ASP A 268 -10.28 3.33 -11.87
N GLY A 269 -10.18 4.08 -10.77
CA GLY A 269 -10.32 5.54 -10.73
C GLY A 269 -11.77 6.04 -10.84
N LYS A 270 -12.77 5.17 -10.95
CA LYS A 270 -14.15 5.58 -11.26
C LYS A 270 -14.72 6.57 -10.25
N LEU A 271 -14.47 6.34 -8.96
CA LEU A 271 -14.96 7.22 -7.90
C LEU A 271 -14.27 8.59 -7.91
N ILE A 272 -13.00 8.66 -8.35
CA ILE A 272 -12.28 9.91 -8.54
C ILE A 272 -12.94 10.70 -9.66
N GLU A 273 -13.20 10.08 -10.80
CA GLU A 273 -13.88 10.71 -11.94
C GLU A 273 -15.28 11.24 -11.57
N LEU A 274 -16.08 10.44 -10.85
CA LEU A 274 -17.42 10.85 -10.42
C LEU A 274 -17.38 12.09 -9.54
N ALA A 275 -16.44 12.15 -8.59
CA ALA A 275 -16.27 13.33 -7.75
C ALA A 275 -15.72 14.54 -8.54
N MET A 276 -14.83 14.33 -9.51
CA MET A 276 -14.34 15.39 -10.40
C MET A 276 -15.47 16.04 -11.21
N ARG A 277 -16.47 15.27 -11.65
CA ARG A 277 -17.67 15.80 -12.35
C ARG A 277 -18.48 16.76 -11.48
N LEU A 278 -18.43 16.59 -10.15
CA LEU A 278 -19.04 17.50 -9.17
C LEU A 278 -18.14 18.70 -8.79
N GLY A 279 -17.02 18.88 -9.48
CA GLY A 279 -16.08 19.97 -9.25
C GLY A 279 -15.08 19.74 -8.13
N ALA A 280 -14.91 18.49 -7.67
CA ALA A 280 -13.89 18.15 -6.67
C ALA A 280 -12.49 18.53 -7.16
N ALA A 281 -11.71 19.14 -6.26
CA ALA A 281 -10.28 19.32 -6.48
C ALA A 281 -9.57 17.97 -6.40
N THR A 282 -8.45 17.85 -7.11
CA THR A 282 -7.59 16.66 -7.06
C THR A 282 -6.18 17.04 -6.63
N GLY A 283 -5.47 16.08 -6.05
CA GLY A 283 -4.08 16.24 -5.62
C GLY A 283 -3.31 14.95 -5.88
N ASN A 284 -1.98 15.08 -6.02
CA ASN A 284 -1.04 13.96 -6.14
C ASN A 284 -1.31 12.95 -7.26
N LEU A 285 -2.05 13.34 -8.31
CA LEU A 285 -2.38 12.45 -9.45
C LEU A 285 -1.14 11.88 -10.15
N SER A 286 0.01 12.56 -10.11
CA SER A 286 1.25 12.08 -10.70
C SER A 286 2.13 11.23 -9.77
N ASP A 287 1.60 10.76 -8.65
CA ASP A 287 2.36 9.99 -7.66
C ASP A 287 1.69 8.68 -7.25
N ALA A 288 2.51 7.73 -6.82
CA ALA A 288 2.07 6.40 -6.40
C ALA A 288 2.91 5.88 -5.23
N TRP A 289 2.44 4.79 -4.63
CA TRP A 289 3.23 4.02 -3.67
C TRP A 289 4.25 3.15 -4.43
N TRP A 290 5.28 3.80 -5.00
CA TRP A 290 6.24 3.15 -5.89
C TRP A 290 6.95 1.97 -5.23
N VAL A 291 7.09 0.90 -6.00
CA VAL A 291 7.84 -0.29 -5.64
C VAL A 291 8.52 -0.87 -6.88
N PRO A 292 9.82 -1.20 -6.83
CA PRO A 292 10.48 -1.86 -7.95
C PRO A 292 9.93 -3.27 -8.12
N VAL A 293 9.45 -3.59 -9.33
CA VAL A 293 8.82 -4.87 -9.65
C VAL A 293 9.50 -5.59 -10.80
N VAL A 294 9.43 -6.91 -10.80
CA VAL A 294 9.67 -7.75 -11.98
C VAL A 294 8.35 -8.29 -12.49
N MET A 295 8.26 -8.47 -13.80
CA MET A 295 7.09 -9.05 -14.47
C MET A 295 7.31 -10.54 -14.70
N VAL A 296 6.41 -11.38 -14.19
CA VAL A 296 6.45 -12.84 -14.34
C VAL A 296 5.05 -13.35 -14.62
N ASP A 297 4.88 -14.13 -15.69
CA ASP A 297 3.58 -14.63 -16.16
C ASP A 297 2.50 -13.52 -16.27
N GLY A 298 2.92 -12.28 -16.59
CA GLY A 298 2.05 -11.10 -16.66
C GLY A 298 1.68 -10.45 -15.32
N GLY A 299 2.16 -10.98 -14.18
CA GLY A 299 1.99 -10.40 -12.85
C GLY A 299 3.21 -9.61 -12.37
N ALA A 300 3.00 -8.56 -11.58
CA ALA A 300 4.06 -7.77 -10.96
C ALA A 300 4.42 -8.28 -9.57
N TYR A 301 5.72 -8.43 -9.32
CA TYR A 301 6.25 -8.90 -8.04
C TYR A 301 7.36 -7.97 -7.54
N SER A 302 7.23 -7.47 -6.31
CA SER A 302 8.26 -6.63 -5.70
C SER A 302 9.60 -7.35 -5.61
N VAL A 303 10.67 -6.61 -5.88
CA VAL A 303 12.06 -7.06 -5.75
C VAL A 303 12.88 -6.20 -4.80
N SER A 304 12.23 -5.40 -3.94
CA SER A 304 12.91 -4.49 -3.02
C SER A 304 13.97 -5.19 -2.15
N GLU A 305 13.67 -6.38 -1.63
CA GLU A 305 14.65 -7.17 -0.84
C GLU A 305 15.82 -7.68 -1.69
N ALA A 306 15.56 -8.06 -2.95
CA ALA A 306 16.59 -8.52 -3.87
C ALA A 306 17.53 -7.38 -4.31
N LEU A 307 17.02 -6.16 -4.44
CA LEU A 307 17.85 -4.98 -4.69
C LEU A 307 18.83 -4.71 -3.54
N ALA A 308 18.35 -4.82 -2.29
CA ALA A 308 19.16 -4.54 -1.11
C ALA A 308 20.22 -5.62 -0.79
N ALA A 309 20.01 -6.86 -1.23
CA ALA A 309 20.90 -7.98 -0.96
C ALA A 309 22.25 -7.88 -1.73
N PRO A 310 23.35 -8.47 -1.22
CA PRO A 310 24.67 -8.36 -1.84
C PRO A 310 24.77 -9.17 -3.14
N HIS A 311 25.84 -8.94 -3.92
CA HIS A 311 26.09 -9.62 -5.19
C HIS A 311 25.09 -9.25 -6.30
N SER A 312 24.50 -8.07 -6.21
CA SER A 312 23.61 -7.48 -7.21
C SER A 312 23.89 -5.99 -7.40
N LEU A 313 23.50 -5.44 -8.54
CA LEU A 313 23.41 -4.00 -8.81
C LEU A 313 22.35 -3.71 -9.87
N LEU A 314 21.79 -2.50 -9.87
CA LEU A 314 20.80 -2.06 -10.84
C LEU A 314 21.46 -1.12 -11.86
N VAL A 315 21.23 -1.36 -13.16
CA VAL A 315 21.77 -0.53 -14.24
C VAL A 315 20.69 -0.03 -15.19
N ASP A 316 20.96 1.11 -15.81
CA ASP A 316 20.18 1.63 -16.94
C ASP A 316 20.55 0.93 -18.27
N SER A 317 20.04 1.43 -19.39
CA SER A 317 20.35 0.87 -20.72
C SER A 317 21.82 1.01 -21.17
N ALA A 318 22.56 1.97 -20.62
CA ALA A 318 23.98 2.15 -20.87
C ALA A 318 24.85 1.23 -19.97
N GLY A 319 24.23 0.41 -19.12
CA GLY A 319 24.97 -0.47 -18.21
C GLY A 319 25.58 0.28 -17.02
N ASP A 320 25.13 1.50 -16.76
CA ASP A 320 25.62 2.34 -15.66
C ASP A 320 24.70 2.27 -14.45
N ARG A 321 25.29 2.25 -13.24
CA ARG A 321 24.54 2.45 -11.99
C ARG A 321 24.14 3.92 -11.87
N PHE A 322 22.98 4.18 -11.30
CA PHE A 322 22.42 5.53 -11.17
C PHE A 322 21.69 5.80 -9.84
N LEU A 323 21.68 4.83 -8.91
CA LEU A 323 21.03 4.96 -7.61
C LEU A 323 21.65 4.05 -6.54
N ASP A 324 21.26 4.28 -5.29
CA ASP A 324 21.46 3.34 -4.18
C ASP A 324 20.31 2.32 -4.15
N GLU A 325 20.63 1.05 -4.41
CA GLU A 325 19.66 -0.04 -4.42
C GLU A 325 19.04 -0.37 -3.04
N THR A 326 19.55 0.23 -1.96
CA THR A 326 19.03 0.12 -0.58
C THR A 326 18.16 1.31 -0.16
N SER A 327 18.05 2.36 -0.99
CA SER A 327 17.14 3.48 -0.76
C SER A 327 15.67 3.01 -0.66
N SER A 328 14.80 3.89 -0.17
CA SER A 328 13.38 3.55 -0.06
C SER A 328 12.79 3.21 -1.44
N SER A 329 11.80 2.29 -1.46
CA SER A 329 11.12 1.89 -2.71
C SER A 329 10.55 3.09 -3.48
N TYR A 330 10.15 4.15 -2.75
CA TYR A 330 9.73 5.42 -3.32
C TYR A 330 10.85 6.10 -4.11
N GLU A 331 12.02 6.28 -3.49
CA GLU A 331 13.19 6.91 -4.10
C GLU A 331 13.70 6.09 -5.28
N VAL A 332 13.71 4.76 -5.17
CA VAL A 332 14.11 3.89 -6.30
C VAL A 332 13.20 4.12 -7.50
N GLY A 333 11.87 4.04 -7.32
CA GLY A 333 10.91 4.25 -8.41
C GLY A 333 10.98 5.65 -9.03
N ARG A 334 11.08 6.70 -8.18
CA ARG A 334 11.23 8.08 -8.63
C ARG A 334 12.53 8.30 -9.40
N THR A 335 13.65 7.77 -8.89
CA THR A 335 14.96 7.90 -9.52
C THR A 335 15.01 7.17 -10.86
N MET A 336 14.35 6.01 -10.99
CA MET A 336 14.18 5.35 -12.29
C MET A 336 13.48 6.24 -13.31
N TYR A 337 12.37 6.90 -12.93
CA TYR A 337 11.66 7.80 -13.82
C TYR A 337 12.45 9.06 -14.16
N ASP A 338 13.05 9.69 -13.15
CA ASP A 338 13.77 10.95 -13.32
C ASP A 338 15.06 10.74 -14.13
N HIS A 339 15.80 9.64 -13.89
CA HIS A 339 16.97 9.24 -14.69
C HIS A 339 16.59 8.87 -16.13
N SER A 340 15.45 8.21 -16.32
CA SER A 340 14.98 7.78 -17.65
C SER A 340 14.66 8.92 -18.62
N ARG A 341 14.67 10.18 -18.17
CA ARG A 341 14.59 11.38 -19.02
C ARG A 341 15.88 11.63 -19.81
N ALA A 342 17.02 11.20 -19.28
CA ALA A 342 18.33 11.38 -19.90
C ALA A 342 18.85 10.07 -20.52
N VAL A 343 18.90 8.99 -19.74
CA VAL A 343 19.34 7.67 -20.18
C VAL A 343 18.26 6.66 -19.83
N ARG A 344 17.78 5.89 -20.81
CA ARG A 344 16.63 4.98 -20.61
C ARG A 344 16.88 4.05 -19.41
N ALA A 345 16.06 4.21 -18.38
CA ALA A 345 16.12 3.46 -17.12
C ALA A 345 14.80 2.75 -16.79
N VAL A 346 13.80 2.86 -17.67
CA VAL A 346 12.54 2.11 -17.57
C VAL A 346 12.38 1.22 -18.81
N PRO A 347 12.53 -0.12 -18.69
CA PRO A 347 13.00 -0.83 -17.50
C PRO A 347 14.50 -0.61 -17.23
N SER A 348 14.89 -0.82 -15.98
CA SER A 348 16.28 -1.03 -15.56
C SER A 348 16.59 -2.53 -15.54
N TYR A 349 17.87 -2.90 -15.45
CA TYR A 349 18.29 -4.30 -15.34
C TYR A 349 18.96 -4.56 -13.99
N LEU A 350 18.40 -5.50 -13.22
CA LEU A 350 19.04 -6.02 -12.01
C LEU A 350 20.04 -7.10 -12.42
N ILE A 351 21.32 -6.79 -12.29
CA ILE A 351 22.45 -7.68 -12.59
C ILE A 351 22.84 -8.41 -11.31
N MET A 352 22.98 -9.74 -11.39
CA MET A 352 23.26 -10.60 -10.24
C MET A 352 24.28 -11.68 -10.61
N ASP A 353 25.00 -12.17 -9.62
CA ASP A 353 25.79 -13.40 -9.76
C ASP A 353 25.11 -14.62 -9.14
N GLN A 354 25.73 -15.79 -9.30
CA GLN A 354 25.15 -17.05 -8.82
C GLN A 354 24.89 -17.09 -7.31
N ARG A 355 25.70 -16.40 -6.49
CA ARG A 355 25.55 -16.38 -5.04
C ARG A 355 24.31 -15.61 -4.64
N HIS A 356 24.05 -14.48 -5.32
CA HIS A 356 22.81 -13.74 -5.12
C HIS A 356 21.61 -14.64 -5.39
N ARG A 357 21.59 -15.29 -6.57
CA ARG A 357 20.46 -16.11 -6.97
C ARG A 357 20.23 -17.29 -6.03
N GLN A 358 21.28 -17.88 -5.46
CA GLN A 358 21.18 -18.97 -4.49
C GLN A 358 20.68 -18.54 -3.11
N ALA A 359 21.02 -17.33 -2.66
CA ALA A 359 20.73 -16.87 -1.30
C ALA A 359 19.42 -16.08 -1.19
N THR A 360 18.99 -15.42 -2.27
CA THR A 360 17.92 -14.43 -2.26
C THR A 360 16.73 -14.88 -3.11
N ALA A 361 15.52 -14.67 -2.62
CA ALA A 361 14.31 -14.81 -3.42
C ALA A 361 14.22 -13.67 -4.44
N LEU A 362 13.62 -13.92 -5.61
CA LEU A 362 13.52 -12.93 -6.68
C LEU A 362 12.09 -12.93 -7.23
N GLY A 363 11.33 -11.90 -6.87
CA GLY A 363 9.90 -11.82 -7.18
C GLY A 363 9.17 -13.06 -6.67
N PRO A 364 8.49 -13.83 -7.54
CA PRO A 364 7.80 -15.06 -7.13
C PRO A 364 8.73 -16.27 -6.97
N TRP A 365 9.99 -16.17 -7.36
CA TRP A 365 10.90 -17.33 -7.38
C TRP A 365 11.67 -17.47 -6.07
N ALA A 366 11.53 -18.63 -5.44
CA ALA A 366 12.28 -18.97 -4.23
C ALA A 366 13.81 -18.92 -4.47
N LYS A 367 14.58 -18.74 -3.38
CA LYS A 367 16.05 -18.75 -3.42
C LYS A 367 16.58 -20.03 -4.10
N GLY A 368 17.51 -19.85 -5.04
CA GLY A 368 18.14 -20.94 -5.80
C GLY A 368 17.26 -21.65 -6.83
N ASN A 369 15.98 -21.31 -6.97
CA ASN A 369 15.05 -21.99 -7.88
C ASN A 369 14.49 -21.06 -8.96
N THR A 370 15.06 -21.09 -10.16
CA THR A 370 14.52 -20.39 -11.34
C THR A 370 13.84 -21.39 -12.27
N PRO A 371 12.53 -21.28 -12.53
CA PRO A 371 11.83 -22.15 -13.45
C PRO A 371 12.39 -22.04 -14.88
N ARG A 372 12.52 -23.17 -15.58
CA ARG A 372 13.00 -23.20 -16.98
C ARG A 372 12.14 -22.32 -17.90
N ARG A 373 10.81 -22.33 -17.69
CA ARG A 373 9.87 -21.48 -18.43
C ARG A 373 10.21 -19.99 -18.37
N ALA A 374 10.74 -19.50 -17.26
CA ALA A 374 11.11 -18.09 -17.10
C ALA A 374 12.36 -17.73 -17.92
N LEU A 375 13.27 -18.70 -18.09
CA LEU A 375 14.43 -18.56 -18.97
C LEU A 375 13.99 -18.59 -20.44
N ASP A 376 13.15 -19.56 -20.79
CA ASP A 376 12.65 -19.74 -22.15
C ASP A 376 11.80 -18.54 -22.62
N ALA A 377 11.03 -17.93 -21.70
CA ALA A 377 10.25 -16.72 -21.93
C ALA A 377 11.07 -15.42 -21.92
N GLY A 378 12.36 -15.48 -21.56
CA GLY A 378 13.22 -14.30 -21.45
C GLY A 378 12.87 -13.36 -20.29
N GLU A 379 12.07 -13.80 -19.32
CA GLU A 379 11.75 -13.04 -18.10
C GLU A 379 13.00 -12.82 -17.25
N ILE A 380 13.90 -13.81 -17.26
CA ILE A 380 15.24 -13.72 -16.66
C ILE A 380 16.27 -14.30 -17.62
N VAL A 381 17.41 -13.63 -17.74
CA VAL A 381 18.52 -14.05 -18.60
C VAL A 381 19.60 -14.67 -17.74
N LYS A 382 20.23 -15.74 -18.24
CA LYS A 382 21.38 -16.43 -17.63
C LYS A 382 22.53 -16.49 -18.63
N ALA A 383 23.73 -16.13 -18.19
CA ALA A 383 24.93 -16.16 -19.01
C ALA A 383 26.17 -16.61 -18.22
N ASN A 384 27.18 -17.16 -18.90
CA ASN A 384 28.43 -17.57 -18.24
C ASN A 384 29.43 -16.41 -18.10
N THR A 385 29.28 -15.36 -18.91
CA THR A 385 30.11 -14.14 -18.84
C THR A 385 29.23 -12.90 -18.84
N LEU A 386 29.76 -11.78 -18.32
CA LEU A 386 29.08 -10.48 -18.39
C LEU A 386 28.98 -9.95 -19.83
N ASN A 387 29.90 -10.37 -20.71
CA ASN A 387 29.83 -10.03 -22.14
C ASN A 387 28.59 -10.64 -22.79
N ASP A 388 28.40 -11.95 -22.59
CA ASP A 388 27.23 -12.66 -23.14
C ASP A 388 25.94 -12.11 -22.51
N LEU A 389 25.97 -11.77 -21.21
CA LEU A 389 24.85 -11.14 -20.53
C LEU A 389 24.47 -9.79 -21.17
N ALA A 390 25.44 -8.92 -21.42
CA ALA A 390 25.22 -7.63 -22.08
C ALA A 390 24.63 -7.83 -23.49
N GLN A 391 25.22 -8.75 -24.27
CA GLN A 391 24.76 -9.06 -25.62
C GLN A 391 23.31 -9.58 -25.64
N THR A 392 22.94 -10.50 -24.75
CA THR A 392 21.58 -11.06 -24.70
C THR A 392 20.55 -10.03 -24.20
N THR A 393 20.92 -9.14 -23.29
CA THR A 393 20.01 -8.14 -22.70
C THR A 393 19.91 -6.85 -23.52
N GLY A 394 20.84 -6.62 -24.44
CA GLY A 394 20.95 -5.39 -25.23
C GLY A 394 21.52 -4.20 -24.44
N LEU A 395 22.23 -4.45 -23.34
CA LEU A 395 22.93 -3.43 -22.56
C LEU A 395 24.24 -3.02 -23.25
N ASP A 396 24.68 -1.78 -23.04
CA ASP A 396 26.03 -1.39 -23.47
C ASP A 396 27.08 -2.24 -22.74
N ARG A 397 27.90 -2.92 -23.54
CA ARG A 397 28.89 -3.87 -23.03
C ARG A 397 30.00 -3.16 -22.25
N ALA A 398 30.47 -2.01 -22.72
CA ALA A 398 31.59 -1.31 -22.08
C ALA A 398 31.15 -0.72 -20.73
N GLY A 399 29.97 -0.09 -20.69
CA GLY A 399 29.35 0.45 -19.49
C GLY A 399 29.11 -0.63 -18.44
N LEU A 400 28.47 -1.76 -18.82
CA LEU A 400 28.21 -2.85 -17.87
C LEU A 400 29.50 -3.40 -17.23
N LEU A 401 30.53 -3.68 -18.04
CA LEU A 401 31.80 -4.20 -17.52
C LEU A 401 32.50 -3.17 -16.63
N GLY A 402 32.54 -1.90 -17.05
CA GLY A 402 33.12 -0.80 -16.28
C GLY A 402 32.43 -0.63 -14.93
N THR A 403 31.10 -0.66 -14.93
CA THR A 403 30.26 -0.59 -13.74
C THR A 403 30.52 -1.75 -12.78
N VAL A 404 30.59 -2.99 -13.26
CA VAL A 404 30.88 -4.15 -12.40
C VAL A 404 32.29 -4.07 -11.81
N VAL A 405 33.30 -3.66 -12.59
CA VAL A 405 34.67 -3.46 -12.08
C VAL A 405 34.69 -2.41 -10.98
N ARG A 406 34.04 -1.25 -11.22
CA ARG A 406 33.96 -0.15 -10.26
C ARG A 406 33.24 -0.59 -8.98
N PHE A 407 32.07 -1.23 -9.10
CA PHE A 407 31.30 -1.75 -7.98
C PHE A 407 32.07 -2.79 -7.16
N ASN A 408 32.78 -3.71 -7.81
CA ASN A 408 33.60 -4.71 -7.13
C ASN A 408 34.72 -4.09 -6.29
N SER A 409 35.23 -2.91 -6.68
CA SER A 409 36.19 -2.14 -5.88
C SER A 409 35.57 -1.57 -4.59
N PHE A 410 34.30 -1.17 -4.63
CA PHE A 410 33.55 -0.71 -3.45
C PHE A 410 33.21 -1.87 -2.54
N ALA A 411 32.73 -2.99 -3.09
CA ALA A 411 32.42 -4.19 -2.33
C ALA A 411 33.64 -4.75 -1.59
N GLY A 412 34.85 -4.66 -2.17
CA GLY A 412 36.09 -5.02 -1.49
C GLY A 412 36.41 -4.13 -0.28
N ARG A 413 36.06 -2.84 -0.35
CA ARG A 413 36.26 -1.86 0.73
C ARG A 413 35.12 -1.87 1.76
N GLY A 414 33.93 -2.29 1.37
CA GLY A 414 32.70 -2.20 2.16
C GLY A 414 32.09 -0.80 2.18
N ASN A 415 32.42 0.05 1.21
CA ASN A 415 31.93 1.42 1.12
C ASN A 415 31.65 1.78 -0.34
N ASP A 416 30.38 2.03 -0.67
CA ASP A 416 29.95 2.53 -1.98
C ASP A 416 30.11 4.05 -2.01
N SER A 417 31.13 4.53 -2.72
CA SER A 417 31.42 5.96 -2.80
C SER A 417 30.65 6.67 -3.92
N ASP A 418 29.91 5.93 -4.74
CA ASP A 418 29.09 6.52 -5.80
C ASP A 418 27.71 6.92 -5.25
N PHE A 419 27.04 6.00 -4.55
CA PHE A 419 25.65 6.21 -4.12
C PHE A 419 25.40 5.97 -2.63
N GLY A 420 26.39 5.50 -1.87
CA GLY A 420 26.23 5.30 -0.43
C GLY A 420 25.52 3.99 -0.01
N ARG A 421 25.39 3.02 -0.91
CA ARG A 421 24.66 1.77 -0.68
C ARG A 421 24.98 1.04 0.62
N GLY A 422 23.93 0.68 1.34
CA GLY A 422 24.00 -0.07 2.59
C GLY A 422 24.77 0.71 3.65
N GLY A 423 24.39 1.99 3.84
CA GLY A 423 25.03 2.93 4.75
C GLY A 423 25.40 2.32 6.12
N ARG A 424 26.41 2.91 6.77
CA ARG A 424 27.15 2.36 7.92
C ARG A 424 26.30 1.85 9.09
N GLU A 425 25.08 2.32 9.26
CA GLU A 425 24.21 2.01 10.41
C GLU A 425 23.60 0.59 10.35
N ASP A 426 23.53 -0.03 9.17
CA ASP A 426 23.03 -1.41 8.99
C ASP A 426 24.10 -2.49 9.22
N ALA A 427 25.34 -2.09 9.55
CA ALA A 427 26.50 -2.97 9.73
C ALA A 427 26.56 -3.67 11.09
N GLY A 428 25.42 -4.14 11.61
CA GLY A 428 25.39 -5.13 12.71
C GLY A 428 26.13 -6.42 12.32
N ARG A 429 26.37 -7.33 13.28
CA ARG A 429 27.22 -8.57 13.26
C ARG A 429 27.13 -9.47 12.00
N ALA A 430 27.43 -8.95 10.82
CA ALA A 430 27.44 -9.65 9.56
C ALA A 430 28.86 -10.10 9.25
N LYS A 431 29.01 -11.22 8.53
CA LYS A 431 30.33 -11.69 8.05
C LYS A 431 31.02 -10.70 7.09
N ARG A 432 30.32 -9.67 6.62
CA ARG A 432 30.81 -8.65 5.68
C ARG A 432 30.87 -7.29 6.37
N LYS A 433 31.79 -6.43 5.94
CA LYS A 433 31.89 -5.02 6.39
C LYS A 433 30.61 -4.22 6.09
N ASN A 434 29.94 -4.56 4.99
CA ASN A 434 28.64 -4.02 4.59
C ASN A 434 27.80 -5.21 4.08
N PRO A 435 26.60 -5.47 4.64
CA PRO A 435 25.78 -6.62 4.29
C PRO A 435 25.19 -6.55 2.87
N SER A 436 25.02 -5.35 2.33
CA SER A 436 24.45 -5.10 0.99
C SER A 436 25.49 -5.05 -0.11
N LEU A 437 26.79 -5.02 0.23
CA LEU A 437 27.87 -5.03 -0.76
C LEU A 437 28.54 -6.41 -0.87
N GLY A 438 28.51 -6.97 -2.08
CA GLY A 438 29.21 -8.19 -2.42
C GLY A 438 29.63 -8.16 -3.88
N LYS A 439 30.87 -8.59 -4.18
CA LYS A 439 31.39 -8.59 -5.55
C LYS A 439 30.48 -9.39 -6.49
N ILE A 440 30.39 -8.98 -7.74
CA ILE A 440 29.73 -9.71 -8.82
C ILE A 440 30.86 -10.32 -9.66
N ASP A 441 31.23 -11.57 -9.34
CA ASP A 441 32.39 -12.24 -9.94
C ASP A 441 32.27 -13.78 -10.04
N LYS A 442 31.12 -14.35 -9.66
CA LYS A 442 30.89 -15.81 -9.72
C LYS A 442 29.81 -16.17 -10.74
N PRO A 443 30.20 -16.74 -11.90
CA PRO A 443 29.22 -17.19 -12.89
C PRO A 443 28.40 -18.39 -12.38
N PRO A 444 27.23 -18.66 -12.99
CA PRO A 444 26.59 -17.86 -14.04
C PRO A 444 26.11 -16.50 -13.52
N PHE A 445 26.08 -15.52 -14.41
CA PHE A 445 25.48 -14.20 -14.18
C PHE A 445 24.04 -14.19 -14.66
N TRP A 446 23.23 -13.35 -14.01
CA TRP A 446 21.81 -13.26 -14.22
C TRP A 446 21.39 -11.80 -14.44
N ALA A 447 20.37 -11.58 -15.26
CA ALA A 447 19.76 -10.27 -15.44
C ALA A 447 18.23 -10.40 -15.51
N VAL A 448 17.52 -9.48 -14.85
CA VAL A 448 16.05 -9.38 -14.91
C VAL A 448 15.65 -7.92 -15.09
N LYS A 449 14.60 -7.67 -15.88
CA LYS A 449 14.04 -6.33 -16.07
C LYS A 449 13.28 -5.90 -14.83
N VAL A 450 13.58 -4.72 -14.32
CA VAL A 450 12.91 -4.09 -13.18
C VAL A 450 12.17 -2.84 -13.67
N PHE A 451 10.91 -2.73 -13.28
CA PHE A 451 10.01 -1.63 -13.61
C PHE A 451 9.66 -0.83 -12.34
N PRO A 452 9.40 0.48 -12.46
CA PRO A 452 8.88 1.29 -11.36
C PRO A 452 7.38 1.01 -11.19
N GLY A 453 7.06 -0.15 -10.63
CA GLY A 453 5.69 -0.54 -10.29
C GLY A 453 5.17 0.20 -9.08
N ASP A 454 3.98 -0.16 -8.62
CA ASP A 454 3.32 0.49 -7.49
C ASP A 454 2.47 -0.49 -6.67
N THR A 455 2.17 -0.13 -5.43
CA THR A 455 1.20 -0.85 -4.58
C THR A 455 -0.13 -0.09 -4.50
N GLY A 456 -0.45 0.71 -5.51
CA GLY A 456 -1.57 1.65 -5.52
C GLY A 456 -1.14 3.10 -5.77
N THR A 457 -2.05 3.88 -6.31
CA THR A 457 -1.84 5.32 -6.58
C THR A 457 -1.99 6.17 -5.30
N ARG A 458 -1.34 7.35 -5.27
CA ARG A 458 -1.46 8.32 -4.17
C ARG A 458 -2.39 9.49 -4.52
N GLY A 459 -2.68 9.64 -5.79
CA GLY A 459 -3.52 10.71 -6.30
C GLY A 459 -5.00 10.41 -6.20
N GLY A 460 -5.79 11.44 -5.94
CA GLY A 460 -7.22 11.33 -5.81
C GLY A 460 -7.87 12.68 -5.55
N VAL A 461 -9.09 12.67 -5.03
CA VAL A 461 -9.78 13.91 -4.65
C VAL A 461 -9.22 14.50 -3.37
N THR A 462 -9.12 15.83 -3.31
CA THR A 462 -8.65 16.55 -2.14
C THR A 462 -9.72 16.53 -1.06
N THR A 463 -9.28 16.43 0.19
CA THR A 463 -10.16 16.46 1.36
C THR A 463 -9.70 17.52 2.35
N ASP A 464 -10.59 18.00 3.21
CA ASP A 464 -10.22 18.88 4.32
C ASP A 464 -9.83 18.09 5.60
N ALA A 465 -9.59 18.79 6.71
CA ALA A 465 -9.24 18.18 8.01
C ALA A 465 -10.38 17.35 8.66
N ALA A 466 -11.58 17.37 8.08
CA ALA A 466 -12.72 16.52 8.42
C ALA A 466 -12.92 15.36 7.42
N TRP A 467 -12.05 15.24 6.42
CA TRP A 467 -12.14 14.26 5.34
C TRP A 467 -13.33 14.46 4.39
N ARG A 468 -13.91 15.67 4.36
CA ARG A 468 -14.91 16.07 3.37
C ARG A 468 -14.23 16.35 2.06
N VAL A 469 -14.80 15.91 0.94
CA VAL A 469 -14.28 16.26 -0.39
C VAL A 469 -14.46 17.76 -0.60
N VAL A 470 -13.43 18.43 -1.13
CA VAL A 470 -13.46 19.87 -1.38
C VAL A 470 -13.40 20.18 -2.87
N ARG A 471 -14.00 21.31 -3.26
CA ARG A 471 -13.86 21.89 -4.59
C ARG A 471 -12.52 22.61 -4.75
N LYS A 472 -12.24 23.10 -5.97
CA LYS A 472 -11.03 23.88 -6.30
C LYS A 472 -10.87 25.17 -5.50
N ASP A 473 -11.96 25.73 -4.99
CA ASP A 473 -11.96 26.90 -4.09
C ASP A 473 -11.88 26.53 -2.60
N ALA A 474 -11.55 25.27 -2.29
CA ALA A 474 -11.50 24.67 -0.96
C ALA A 474 -12.86 24.60 -0.22
N THR A 475 -13.99 24.90 -0.87
CA THR A 475 -15.32 24.70 -0.26
C THR A 475 -15.69 23.22 -0.21
N PRO A 476 -16.23 22.71 0.92
CA PRO A 476 -16.70 21.33 0.98
C PRO A 476 -17.84 21.04 0.00
N ILE A 477 -17.81 19.87 -0.63
CA ILE A 477 -18.96 19.28 -1.30
C ILE A 477 -19.81 18.60 -0.21
N VAL A 478 -20.92 19.23 0.15
CA VAL A 478 -21.82 18.75 1.20
C VAL A 478 -22.27 17.32 0.91
N GLY A 479 -22.26 16.47 1.95
CA GLY A 479 -22.63 15.06 1.85
C GLY A 479 -21.54 14.13 1.31
N LEU A 480 -20.42 14.65 0.79
CA LEU A 480 -19.39 13.83 0.14
C LEU A 480 -18.08 13.76 0.93
N TYR A 481 -17.61 12.53 1.16
CA TYR A 481 -16.36 12.21 1.84
C TYR A 481 -15.54 11.23 0.99
N ALA A 482 -14.22 11.23 1.15
CA ALA A 482 -13.34 10.27 0.48
C ALA A 482 -12.20 9.83 1.39
N CYS A 483 -11.78 8.58 1.26
CA CYS A 483 -10.60 8.04 1.94
C CYS A 483 -9.96 6.92 1.09
N ALA A 484 -8.92 6.27 1.63
CA ALA A 484 -8.11 5.29 0.88
C ALA A 484 -7.58 5.89 -0.44
N GLY A 485 -7.32 5.07 -1.45
CA GLY A 485 -6.79 5.54 -2.74
C GLY A 485 -7.71 6.50 -3.51
N THR A 486 -8.98 6.66 -3.12
CA THR A 486 -9.87 7.63 -3.76
C THR A 486 -9.54 9.07 -3.33
N ALA A 487 -9.04 9.26 -2.12
CA ALA A 487 -8.58 10.56 -1.63
C ALA A 487 -7.09 10.74 -1.92
N ALA A 488 -6.69 11.98 -2.26
CA ALA A 488 -5.27 12.32 -2.37
C ALA A 488 -4.56 12.09 -1.03
N SER A 489 -3.48 11.30 -1.04
CA SER A 489 -2.67 10.98 0.13
C SER A 489 -2.09 12.24 0.79
N LEU A 490 -2.06 12.29 2.12
CA LEU A 490 -1.37 13.32 2.91
C LEU A 490 0.15 13.18 2.85
N TYR A 491 0.63 11.98 2.50
CA TYR A 491 2.04 11.69 2.29
C TYR A 491 2.43 12.04 0.86
N THR A 492 3.28 13.04 0.73
CA THR A 492 4.00 13.38 -0.49
C THR A 492 5.46 12.94 -0.31
N GLY A 493 5.99 12.15 -1.24
CA GLY A 493 7.36 11.66 -1.09
C GLY A 493 7.50 10.41 -0.19
N LEU A 494 8.25 10.55 0.90
CA LEU A 494 8.64 9.44 1.76
C LEU A 494 7.46 8.94 2.63
N SER A 495 7.46 7.64 2.92
CA SER A 495 6.48 7.02 3.82
C SER A 495 7.04 6.89 5.25
N PRO A 496 6.28 7.29 6.30
CA PRO A 496 6.80 7.31 7.67
C PRO A 496 7.11 5.94 8.24
N ALA A 497 6.34 4.91 7.86
CA ALA A 497 6.45 3.57 8.42
C ALA A 497 5.70 2.55 7.54
N PRO A 498 5.93 1.24 7.75
CA PRO A 498 5.00 0.21 7.27
C PRO A 498 3.56 0.50 7.71
N GLY A 499 2.61 0.36 6.79
CA GLY A 499 1.19 0.57 7.10
C GLY A 499 0.72 2.02 7.13
N ALA A 500 1.54 3.00 6.73
CA ALA A 500 1.16 4.42 6.73
C ALA A 500 -0.09 4.72 5.88
N ALA A 501 -0.16 4.17 4.66
CA ALA A 501 -1.29 4.34 3.75
C ALA A 501 -2.59 3.76 4.34
N LEU A 502 -2.51 2.56 4.92
CA LEU A 502 -3.66 1.93 5.56
C LEU A 502 -4.11 2.73 6.80
N ALA A 503 -3.17 3.23 7.61
CA ALA A 503 -3.50 4.08 8.75
C ALA A 503 -4.21 5.37 8.33
N GLU A 504 -3.72 6.05 7.28
CA GLU A 504 -4.40 7.22 6.73
C GLU A 504 -5.82 6.88 6.29
N ALA A 505 -5.99 5.77 5.56
CA ALA A 505 -7.31 5.34 5.11
C ALA A 505 -8.27 5.07 6.29
N LEU A 506 -7.81 4.38 7.34
CA LEU A 506 -8.61 4.09 8.53
C LEU A 506 -8.93 5.35 9.35
N VAL A 507 -7.98 6.27 9.49
CA VAL A 507 -8.20 7.56 10.16
C VAL A 507 -9.18 8.42 9.38
N GLY A 508 -9.04 8.48 8.06
CA GLY A 508 -9.95 9.21 7.18
C GLY A 508 -11.37 8.68 7.25
N ALA A 509 -11.53 7.36 7.18
CA ALA A 509 -12.81 6.68 7.37
C ALA A 509 -13.44 7.01 8.74
N PHE A 510 -12.66 6.98 9.82
CA PHE A 510 -13.12 7.31 11.16
C PHE A 510 -13.52 8.79 11.29
N LEU A 511 -12.80 9.70 10.65
CA LEU A 511 -13.11 11.13 10.63
C LEU A 511 -14.40 11.42 9.84
N ALA A 512 -14.56 10.82 8.67
CA ALA A 512 -15.75 11.00 7.83
C ALA A 512 -17.05 10.62 8.57
N VAL A 513 -17.02 9.53 9.35
CA VAL A 513 -18.23 9.09 10.09
C VAL A 513 -18.46 9.87 11.37
N THR A 514 -17.44 10.51 11.95
CA THR A 514 -17.54 11.28 13.21
C THR A 514 -17.71 12.79 13.01
N ASP A 515 -17.55 13.30 11.78
CA ASP A 515 -17.56 14.75 11.49
C ASP A 515 -18.82 15.46 11.99
N HIS A 516 -20.00 14.95 11.61
CA HIS A 516 -21.31 15.53 11.97
C HIS A 516 -21.63 15.53 13.48
N ARG A 517 -20.80 14.88 14.31
CA ARG A 517 -20.98 14.77 15.77
C ARG A 517 -19.98 15.59 16.56
N ARG A 518 -19.14 16.38 15.88
CA ARG A 518 -18.27 17.33 16.56
C ARG A 518 -19.17 18.43 17.12
N GLU A 519 -19.24 18.52 18.45
CA GLU A 519 -19.86 19.68 19.11
C GLU A 519 -19.20 20.96 18.54
N PRO A 520 -19.98 22.00 18.22
CA PRO A 520 -19.39 23.29 17.88
C PRO A 520 -18.52 23.72 19.07
N LYS A 521 -17.25 24.02 18.76
CA LYS A 521 -16.28 24.52 19.74
C LYS A 521 -16.70 25.86 20.31
#